data_AF-A0A077KH18-F1
#
_entry.id   AF-A0A077KH18-F1
#
_cell.length_a   1.000
_cell.length_b   1.000
_cell.length_c   1.000
_cell.angle_alpha   90.00
_cell.angle_beta   90.00
_cell.angle_gamma   90.00
#
_symmetry.space_group_name_H-M   'P 1'
#
loop_
_entity.id
_entity.type
_entity.pdbx_description
1 polymer ?
#
loop_
_entity_poly.entity_id
_entity_poly.type
_entity_poly.pdbx_seq_one_letter_code
_entity_poly.pdbx_strand_id
1 'polypeptide(L)'
;MTERIVNYIGNNADEFANKTIKFEEYISNDLGGRFVDVTDISNQSKKIFYEFKSVSNVPPGHFAEQFMKDLTNASSLDQIKWIFNGAKNPPNFRTNMINAIDNLPLTDDLAAKFLRGIDNPTSKMLKKHLKDNFDNIFTLK
;
A
#
# COMPACT_ATOMS: atom_id res chain seq x y z
N MET A 1 5.51 -10.08 14.52
CA MET A 1 4.05 -10.27 14.38
C MET A 1 3.31 -9.75 15.61
N THR A 2 2.43 -8.77 15.43
CA THR A 2 1.63 -8.17 16.51
C THR A 2 0.25 -8.81 16.59
N GLU A 3 -0.33 -8.90 17.79
CA GLU A 3 -1.68 -9.45 18.05
C GLU A 3 -2.76 -8.83 17.14
N ARG A 4 -2.63 -7.53 16.82
CA ARG A 4 -3.53 -6.82 15.91
C ARG A 4 -3.62 -7.45 14.52
N ILE A 5 -2.49 -7.88 13.96
CA ILE A 5 -2.45 -8.45 12.60
C ILE A 5 -3.18 -9.80 12.59
N VAL A 6 -2.93 -10.64 13.59
CA VAL A 6 -3.61 -11.95 13.73
C VAL A 6 -5.11 -11.75 13.91
N ASN A 7 -5.52 -10.81 14.76
CA ASN A 7 -6.94 -10.50 14.97
C ASN A 7 -7.60 -9.97 13.69
N TYR A 8 -6.91 -9.11 12.92
CA TYR A 8 -7.44 -8.65 11.64
C TYR A 8 -7.66 -9.81 10.67
N ILE A 9 -6.66 -10.68 10.51
CA ILE A 9 -6.75 -11.83 9.60
C ILE A 9 -7.89 -12.75 10.05
N GLY A 10 -7.99 -13.05 11.35
CA GLY A 10 -9.07 -13.87 11.90
C GLY A 10 -10.47 -13.29 11.65
N ASN A 11 -10.63 -11.98 11.82
CA ASN A 11 -11.90 -11.28 11.59
C ASN A 11 -12.22 -11.05 10.10
N ASN A 12 -11.24 -11.25 9.21
CA ASN A 12 -11.40 -11.11 7.76
C ASN A 12 -11.00 -12.43 7.06
N ALA A 13 -11.30 -13.58 7.68
CA ALA A 13 -10.82 -14.89 7.23
C ALA A 13 -11.14 -15.18 5.76
N ASP A 14 -12.31 -14.75 5.28
CA ASP A 14 -12.71 -14.89 3.87
C ASP A 14 -11.77 -14.15 2.91
N GLU A 15 -11.23 -12.99 3.30
CA GLU A 15 -10.25 -12.24 2.49
C GLU A 15 -8.92 -13.01 2.37
N PHE A 16 -8.59 -13.83 3.37
CA PHE A 16 -7.35 -14.62 3.44
C PHE A 16 -7.55 -16.10 3.08
N ALA A 17 -8.76 -16.51 2.75
CA ALA A 17 -9.07 -17.87 2.37
C ALA A 17 -8.25 -18.28 1.13
N ASN A 18 -7.62 -19.45 1.20
CA ASN A 18 -6.75 -20.01 0.16
C ASN A 18 -5.47 -19.19 -0.15
N LYS A 19 -5.16 -18.17 0.66
CA LYS A 19 -3.89 -17.44 0.54
C LYS A 19 -2.78 -18.13 1.31
N THR A 20 -1.61 -18.25 0.68
CA THR A 20 -0.36 -18.54 1.37
C THR A 20 0.24 -17.21 1.80
N ILE A 21 0.22 -16.93 3.11
CA ILE A 21 0.74 -15.67 3.65
C ILE A 21 2.09 -15.85 4.35
N LYS A 22 2.97 -14.85 4.21
CA LYS A 22 4.23 -14.73 4.93
C LYS A 22 4.17 -13.47 5.78
N PHE A 23 4.64 -13.55 7.02
CA PHE A 23 4.70 -12.41 7.92
C PHE A 23 6.11 -11.82 7.92
N GLU A 24 6.19 -10.50 8.10
CA GLU A 24 7.46 -9.77 8.22
C GLU A 24 8.42 -10.13 7.08
N GLU A 25 7.95 -10.05 5.83
CA GLU A 25 8.78 -10.34 4.67
C GLU A 25 9.72 -9.16 4.40
N TYR A 26 11.03 -9.42 4.42
CA TYR A 26 12.00 -8.44 3.95
C TYR A 26 11.96 -8.33 2.42
N ILE A 27 11.71 -7.12 1.92
CA ILE A 27 11.79 -6.77 0.51
C ILE A 27 12.79 -5.63 0.33
N SER A 28 13.52 -5.63 -0.78
CA SER A 28 14.52 -4.61 -1.07
C SER A 28 14.53 -4.25 -2.54
N ASN A 29 14.76 -2.97 -2.81
CA ASN A 29 15.02 -2.43 -4.14
C ASN A 29 16.11 -1.36 -4.04
N ASP A 30 16.31 -0.59 -5.11
CA ASP A 30 17.33 0.45 -5.17
C ASP A 30 17.10 1.61 -4.18
N LEU A 31 15.88 1.75 -3.61
CA LEU A 31 15.54 2.68 -2.53
C LEU A 31 15.78 2.08 -1.13
N GLY A 32 16.35 0.89 -1.05
CA GLY A 32 16.70 0.18 0.18
C GLY A 32 15.71 -0.92 0.58
N GLY A 33 16.02 -1.56 1.70
CA GLY A 33 15.23 -2.63 2.29
C GLY A 33 14.14 -2.15 3.24
N ARG A 34 13.07 -2.95 3.37
CA ARG A 34 12.08 -2.83 4.43
C ARG A 34 11.42 -4.18 4.72
N PHE A 35 10.82 -4.30 5.89
CA PHE A 35 9.87 -5.37 6.19
C PHE A 35 8.46 -4.94 5.78
N VAL A 36 7.72 -5.88 5.20
CA VAL A 36 6.26 -5.80 4.97
C VAL A 36 5.58 -6.68 6.00
N ASP A 37 4.53 -6.16 6.64
CA ASP A 37 3.86 -6.84 7.75
C ASP A 37 3.32 -8.22 7.34
N VAL A 38 2.62 -8.28 6.20
CA VAL A 38 2.09 -9.53 5.61
C VAL A 38 2.21 -9.48 4.10
N THR A 39 2.67 -10.58 3.49
CA THR A 39 2.65 -10.75 2.04
C THR A 39 1.84 -11.98 1.67
N ASP A 40 0.90 -11.84 0.75
CA ASP A 40 0.31 -12.97 0.02
C ASP A 40 1.27 -13.43 -1.08
N ILE A 41 1.78 -14.65 -0.93
CA ILE A 41 2.73 -15.28 -1.83
C ILE A 41 2.12 -16.44 -2.62
N SER A 42 0.79 -16.55 -2.65
CA SER A 42 0.07 -17.57 -3.43
C SER A 42 0.42 -17.50 -4.91
N ASN A 43 0.68 -16.29 -5.41
CA ASN A 43 1.27 -16.07 -6.74
C ASN A 43 2.62 -15.34 -6.60
N GLN A 44 3.72 -16.07 -6.84
CA GLN A 44 5.07 -15.51 -6.73
C GLN A 44 5.37 -14.36 -7.70
N SER A 45 4.71 -14.33 -8.87
CA SER A 45 4.88 -13.23 -9.83
C SER A 45 3.99 -12.03 -9.54
N LYS A 46 2.98 -12.19 -8.67
CA LYS A 46 2.03 -11.15 -8.28
C LYS A 46 1.74 -11.21 -6.78
N LYS A 47 2.78 -10.99 -5.98
CA LYS A 47 2.65 -10.87 -4.52
C LYS A 47 1.75 -9.69 -4.15
N ILE A 48 0.97 -9.82 -3.08
CA ILE A 48 0.19 -8.70 -2.51
C ILE A 48 0.79 -8.32 -1.16
N PHE A 49 1.16 -7.06 -1.02
CA PHE A 49 1.82 -6.49 0.14
C PHE A 49 0.77 -5.80 1.03
N TYR A 50 0.66 -6.26 2.27
CA TYR A 50 -0.24 -5.74 3.27
C TYR A 50 0.54 -5.00 4.37
N GLU A 51 0.15 -3.77 4.60
CA GLU A 51 0.71 -2.84 5.58
C GLU A 51 -0.35 -2.47 6.61
N PHE A 52 -0.12 -2.74 7.88
CA PHE A 52 -1.08 -2.50 8.95
C PHE A 52 -0.68 -1.28 9.78
N LYS A 53 -1.48 -0.21 9.73
CA LYS A 53 -1.24 1.02 10.47
C LYS A 53 -2.24 1.17 11.62
N SER A 54 -1.75 1.48 12.81
CA SER A 54 -2.59 1.79 13.99
C SER A 54 -2.21 3.14 14.55
N VAL A 55 -2.52 4.18 13.78
CA VAL A 55 -2.20 5.58 14.06
C VAL A 55 -3.49 6.39 14.20
N SER A 56 -3.51 7.35 15.12
CA SER A 56 -4.63 8.30 15.27
C SER A 56 -4.51 9.51 14.35
N ASN A 57 -3.34 9.70 13.72
CA ASN A 57 -3.09 10.77 12.76
C ASN A 57 -2.65 10.16 11.44
N VAL A 58 -3.14 10.72 10.33
CA VAL A 58 -2.73 10.34 8.99
C VAL A 58 -2.21 11.57 8.21
N PRO A 59 -1.24 11.39 7.30
CA PRO A 59 -0.55 10.14 7.01
C PRO A 59 0.35 9.67 8.19
N PRO A 60 0.64 8.36 8.30
CA PRO A 60 1.57 7.88 9.31
C PRO A 60 2.97 8.46 9.08
N GLY A 61 3.78 8.49 10.14
CA GLY A 61 5.20 8.85 10.02
C GLY A 61 5.89 8.01 8.93
N HIS A 62 6.78 8.65 8.17
CA HIS A 62 7.50 8.04 7.03
C HIS A 62 6.59 7.49 5.91
N PHE A 63 5.34 7.95 5.80
CA PHE A 63 4.44 7.52 4.73
C PHE A 63 5.06 7.60 3.34
N ALA A 64 5.63 8.76 2.97
CA ALA A 64 6.19 8.95 1.64
C ALA A 64 7.31 7.94 1.36
N GLU A 65 8.24 7.76 2.29
CA GLU A 65 9.34 6.80 2.13
C GLU A 65 8.84 5.36 1.96
N GLN A 66 7.95 4.91 2.86
CA GLN A 66 7.42 3.55 2.83
C GLN A 66 6.56 3.29 1.60
N PHE A 67 5.65 4.21 1.28
CA PHE A 67 4.75 4.05 0.15
C PHE A 67 5.49 4.13 -1.19
N MET A 68 6.52 4.96 -1.32
CA MET A 68 7.39 4.94 -2.51
C MET A 68 8.12 3.61 -2.67
N LYS A 69 8.58 2.98 -1.57
CA LYS A 69 9.16 1.62 -1.64
C LYS A 69 8.13 0.59 -2.09
N ASP A 70 6.88 0.70 -1.65
CA ASP A 70 5.81 -0.22 -2.06
C ASP A 70 5.48 -0.06 -3.56
N LEU A 71 5.35 1.18 -4.04
CA LEU A 71 5.17 1.46 -5.47
C LEU A 71 6.33 0.93 -6.33
N THR A 72 7.57 1.06 -5.84
CA THR A 72 8.75 0.54 -6.54
C THR A 72 8.78 -0.99 -6.58
N ASN A 73 8.24 -1.69 -5.58
CA ASN A 73 8.19 -3.16 -5.57
C ASN A 73 6.96 -3.75 -6.30
N ALA A 74 5.84 -3.03 -6.36
CA ALA A 74 4.62 -3.49 -7.01
C ALA A 74 4.57 -3.15 -8.50
N SER A 75 3.96 -4.01 -9.31
CA SER A 75 3.70 -3.77 -10.74
C SER A 75 2.29 -3.28 -11.06
N SER A 76 1.38 -3.39 -10.10
CA SER A 76 0.00 -2.90 -10.20
C SER A 76 -0.53 -2.48 -8.82
N LEU A 77 -1.50 -1.56 -8.79
CA LEU A 77 -2.00 -0.99 -7.53
C LEU A 77 -2.77 -1.98 -6.66
N ASP A 78 -3.35 -3.02 -7.24
CA ASP A 78 -4.03 -4.09 -6.51
C ASP A 78 -3.08 -4.95 -5.67
N GLN A 79 -1.77 -4.85 -5.89
CA GLN A 79 -0.74 -5.49 -5.06
C GLN A 79 -0.44 -4.73 -3.77
N ILE A 80 -0.93 -3.50 -3.59
CA ILE A 80 -0.59 -2.67 -2.42
C ILE A 80 -1.85 -2.49 -1.56
N LYS A 81 -1.78 -2.93 -0.31
CA LYS A 81 -2.89 -2.85 0.65
C LYS A 81 -2.42 -2.22 1.96
N TRP A 82 -2.83 -1.00 2.23
CA TRP A 82 -2.59 -0.28 3.47
C TRP A 82 -3.86 -0.25 4.31
N ILE A 83 -3.85 -1.01 5.40
CA ILE A 83 -4.99 -1.23 6.29
C ILE A 83 -4.79 -0.41 7.56
N PHE A 84 -5.67 0.56 7.79
CA PHE A 84 -5.68 1.42 8.95
C PHE A 84 -6.72 0.93 9.97
N ASN A 85 -6.33 0.93 11.24
CA ASN A 85 -7.21 0.62 12.35
C ASN A 85 -8.26 1.74 12.54
N GLY A 86 -9.51 1.46 12.17
CA GLY A 86 -10.67 2.34 12.29
C GLY A 86 -10.98 2.76 13.72
N ALA A 87 -10.63 1.93 14.72
CA ALA A 87 -10.81 2.28 16.13
C ALA A 87 -9.90 3.45 16.57
N LYS A 88 -8.86 3.79 15.81
CA LYS A 88 -8.06 5.00 16.04
C LYS A 88 -8.75 6.28 15.54
N ASN A 89 -9.79 6.14 14.73
CA ASN A 89 -10.63 7.21 14.18
C ASN A 89 -9.83 8.43 13.71
N PRO A 90 -8.89 8.27 12.77
CA PRO A 90 -8.07 9.38 12.32
C PRO A 90 -8.94 10.43 11.61
N PRO A 91 -8.85 11.72 12.00
CA PRO A 91 -9.69 12.76 11.46
C PRO A 91 -9.43 12.97 9.98
N ASN A 92 -10.49 13.20 9.20
CA ASN A 92 -10.43 13.51 7.76
C ASN A 92 -9.57 12.51 6.95
N PHE A 93 -9.63 11.22 7.31
CA PHE A 93 -8.75 10.16 6.78
C PHE A 93 -8.47 10.27 5.27
N ARG A 94 -9.55 10.27 4.47
CA ARG A 94 -9.45 10.30 3.01
C ARG A 94 -8.77 11.57 2.51
N THR A 95 -9.22 12.73 2.97
CA THR A 95 -8.66 14.04 2.58
C THR A 95 -7.18 14.13 2.92
N ASN A 96 -6.80 13.75 4.14
CA ASN A 96 -5.41 13.82 4.60
C ASN A 96 -4.49 12.87 3.83
N MET A 97 -4.95 11.66 3.53
CA MET A 97 -4.17 10.72 2.71
C MET A 97 -4.09 11.15 1.24
N ILE A 98 -5.15 11.74 0.66
CA ILE A 98 -5.09 12.34 -0.69
C ILE A 98 -4.07 13.47 -0.75
N ASN A 99 -4.06 14.36 0.26
CA ASN A 99 -3.07 15.42 0.38
C ASN A 99 -1.65 14.85 0.54
N ALA A 100 -1.50 13.71 1.22
CA ALA A 100 -0.22 13.02 1.32
C ALA A 100 0.26 12.50 -0.06
N ILE A 101 -0.65 11.95 -0.88
CA ILE A 101 -0.37 11.54 -2.26
C ILE A 101 0.09 12.75 -3.11
N ASP A 102 -0.47 13.94 -2.87
CA ASP A 102 -0.05 15.15 -3.59
C ASP A 102 1.42 15.52 -3.39
N ASN A 103 2.00 15.14 -2.25
CA ASN A 103 3.37 15.46 -1.88
C ASN A 103 4.36 14.33 -2.18
N LEU A 104 3.92 13.24 -2.83
CA LEU A 104 4.81 12.15 -3.20
C LEU A 104 5.77 12.57 -4.33
N PRO A 105 7.06 12.21 -4.24
CA PRO A 105 8.05 12.44 -5.30
C PRO A 105 7.89 11.39 -6.43
N LEU A 106 6.72 11.35 -7.05
CA LEU A 106 6.43 10.44 -8.15
C LEU A 106 7.23 10.84 -9.40
N THR A 107 7.73 9.85 -10.13
CA THR A 107 8.49 10.04 -11.37
C THR A 107 7.71 9.56 -12.58
N ASP A 108 8.07 10.04 -13.76
CA ASP A 108 7.46 9.58 -15.02
C ASP A 108 7.82 8.10 -15.31
N ASP A 109 9.01 7.65 -14.89
CA ASP A 109 9.40 6.23 -14.97
C ASP A 109 8.47 5.34 -14.13
N LEU A 110 8.13 5.79 -12.92
CA LEU A 110 7.18 5.08 -12.07
C LEU A 110 5.78 5.11 -12.71
N ALA A 111 5.40 6.22 -13.34
CA ALA A 111 4.13 6.32 -14.07
C ALA A 111 4.07 5.31 -15.22
N ALA A 112 5.14 5.16 -16.01
CA ALA A 112 5.23 4.19 -17.10
C ALA A 112 5.04 2.74 -16.62
N LYS A 113 5.46 2.42 -15.38
CA LYS A 113 5.27 1.11 -14.78
C LYS A 113 3.80 0.75 -14.56
N PHE A 114 3.02 1.70 -14.01
CA PHE A 114 1.63 1.49 -13.61
C PHE A 114 0.61 1.83 -14.72
N LEU A 115 0.95 2.74 -15.63
CA LEU A 115 0.07 3.23 -16.68
C LEU A 115 0.43 2.61 -18.05
N ARG A 116 0.63 1.30 -18.08
CA ARG A 116 1.00 0.59 -19.30
C ARG A 116 -0.09 0.76 -20.37
N GLY A 117 0.32 1.04 -21.59
CA GLY A 117 -0.60 1.27 -22.72
C GLY A 117 -1.16 2.68 -22.79
N ILE A 118 -0.72 3.60 -21.93
CA ILE A 118 -1.00 5.03 -22.05
C ILE A 118 0.19 5.71 -22.71
N ASP A 119 -0.08 6.53 -23.73
CA ASP A 119 0.96 7.32 -24.40
C ASP A 119 1.49 8.42 -23.47
N ASN A 120 2.82 8.55 -23.38
CA ASN A 120 3.53 9.55 -22.57
C ASN A 120 3.03 9.65 -21.12
N PRO A 121 3.11 8.56 -20.33
CA PRO A 121 2.64 8.54 -18.96
C PRO A 121 3.46 9.49 -18.08
N THR A 122 2.79 10.32 -17.30
CA THR A 122 3.45 11.30 -16.41
C THR A 122 3.18 11.01 -14.94
N SER A 123 4.08 11.46 -14.07
CA SER A 123 3.94 11.50 -12.62
C SER A 123 2.62 12.14 -12.17
N LYS A 124 2.13 13.17 -12.88
CA LYS A 124 0.80 13.78 -12.65
C LYS A 124 -0.34 12.80 -12.94
N MET A 125 -0.24 12.01 -14.01
CA MET A 125 -1.23 10.99 -14.33
C MET A 125 -1.20 9.85 -13.31
N LEU A 126 -0.01 9.42 -12.88
CA LEU A 126 0.12 8.43 -11.81
C LEU A 126 -0.49 8.93 -10.51
N LYS A 127 -0.24 10.19 -10.14
CA LYS A 127 -0.85 10.85 -8.98
C LYS A 127 -2.37 10.78 -9.03
N LYS A 128 -2.97 11.08 -10.18
CA LYS A 128 -4.42 10.95 -10.38
C LYS A 128 -4.87 9.49 -10.26
N HIS A 129 -4.15 8.55 -10.88
CA HIS A 129 -4.47 7.13 -10.84
C HIS A 129 -4.47 6.56 -9.41
N LEU A 130 -3.51 6.97 -8.56
CA LEU A 130 -3.47 6.62 -7.14
C LEU A 130 -4.70 7.13 -6.38
N LYS A 131 -5.13 8.38 -6.65
CA LYS A 131 -6.31 8.98 -6.01
C LYS A 131 -7.61 8.34 -6.49
N ASP A 132 -7.71 8.01 -7.77
CA ASP A 132 -8.88 7.34 -8.35
C ASP A 132 -9.03 5.90 -7.81
N ASN A 133 -7.92 5.28 -7.39
CA ASN A 133 -7.88 3.95 -6.77
C ASN A 133 -7.70 4.00 -5.24
N PHE A 134 -8.03 5.13 -4.60
CA PHE A 134 -7.76 5.33 -3.19
C PHE A 134 -8.27 4.20 -2.31
N ASP A 135 -9.54 3.83 -2.45
CA ASP A 135 -10.19 2.82 -1.59
C ASP A 135 -9.69 1.39 -1.86
N ASN A 136 -9.05 1.16 -3.02
CA ASN A 136 -8.40 -0.11 -3.34
C ASN A 136 -7.04 -0.26 -2.63
N ILE A 137 -6.37 0.87 -2.35
CA ILE A 137 -5.04 0.90 -1.74
C ILE A 137 -5.16 1.08 -0.23
N PHE A 138 -5.98 2.04 0.21
CA PHE A 138 -6.10 2.48 1.58
C PHE A 138 -7.48 2.14 2.14
N THR A 139 -7.52 1.32 3.18
CA THR A 139 -8.79 0.96 3.84
C THR A 139 -8.72 1.30 5.32
N LEU A 140 -9.81 1.87 5.84
CA LEU A 140 -10.00 2.10 7.26
C LEU A 140 -11.00 1.06 7.79
N LYS A 141 -10.55 0.12 8.62
CA LYS A 141 -11.37 -0.97 9.20
C LYS A 141 -11.17 -1.04 10.71
#